data_AF-A0A8S1W4Z7-F1
#
_entry.id   AF-A0A8S1W4Z7-F1
#
_cell.length_a   1.000
_cell.length_b   1.000
_cell.length_c   1.000
_cell.angle_alpha   90.00
_cell.angle_beta   90.00
_cell.angle_gamma   90.00
#
_symmetry.space_group_name_H-M   'P 1'
#
loop_
_entity.id
_entity.type
_entity.pdbx_description
1 polymer ?
#
loop_
_entity_poly.entity_id
_entity_poly.type
_entity_poly.pdbx_seq_one_letter_code
_entity_poly.pdbx_strand_id
1 'polypeptide(L)'
;MQQFQQIQEPDCFVCACGFFCQYIKEKEMEQHIDSCPVYSAYSEFMKYIERKDIQNANEDQLRIMKAEAKVYVSRLEMMLMIYSQQQQPMLQKAPSQTVLCEKCKKQFEANSDFDKVWYLENCSHIICKICMLNICKEDFLTKKSNVTCVCGERFKDEEVKQILGRDLYEQLTEKLNLSLQNIIECCHCKERFCFQKGNIEEKIQDQNGKLVQGEQLKHYIENRFKCSKCHTEQCKNCMSIPYHTNMTCEEYKINKAAVKCRLCEQPTEIQKNQPEALQKICSQQECQNRAKNLCTLKLACGHFCQGLKNTPCLPCLNEKCAKDQNEDDYCNICFTEGLKSQPCVQTTCGHIFHEDCLRQKLEAKWNGPRIVFNFMKCPLCNKFLDIQVPHFKKSIEQGQILLKEVQEMCLQRLKLEEKEKDKELLDPTHQFFQKPLDYAMHIYCYYLCFKCKKPYFGGLKNCQQAADQDPKVEFKQEDLVCTKCCPLLTLEDKCNKHGVDYIDFKCRHCCSIALWWCHGTTHYCDPCHRNIKTNMTKPCPGPGKCPLGIPHKPNGEEMSLGCSLCRAERLKAK
;
A
#
# COMPACT_ATOMS: atom_id res chain seq x y z
N MET A 1 -88.90 -0.93 11.04
CA MET A 1 -89.92 -0.87 9.96
C MET A 1 -89.62 0.39 9.18
N GLN A 2 -89.30 0.44 7.88
CA GLN A 2 -89.37 -0.49 6.76
C GLN A 2 -88.28 -0.08 5.74
N GLN A 3 -87.74 -1.09 5.03
CA GLN A 3 -87.31 -1.07 3.63
C GLN A 3 -86.51 0.14 3.09
N PHE A 4 -85.22 -0.09 2.87
CA PHE A 4 -84.61 0.16 1.56
C PHE A 4 -83.79 -1.07 1.15
N GLN A 5 -84.44 -1.98 0.42
CA GLN A 5 -83.73 -2.78 -0.57
C GLN A 5 -83.30 -1.81 -1.67
N GLN A 6 -82.02 -1.45 -1.71
CA GLN A 6 -81.40 -0.94 -2.92
C GLN A 6 -80.14 -1.75 -3.19
N ILE A 7 -80.20 -2.38 -4.36
CA ILE A 7 -79.16 -3.08 -5.11
C ILE A 7 -77.80 -2.42 -4.84
N GLN A 8 -76.90 -3.10 -4.11
CA GLN A 8 -75.51 -2.66 -4.01
C GLN A 8 -74.86 -2.95 -5.37
N GLU A 9 -74.81 -1.93 -6.23
CA GLU A 9 -73.87 -1.93 -7.35
C GLU A 9 -72.46 -2.05 -6.75
N PRO A 10 -71.65 -3.06 -7.16
CA PRO A 10 -70.40 -3.43 -6.47
C PRO A 10 -69.26 -2.39 -6.53
N ASP A 11 -69.53 -1.14 -6.97
CA ASP A 11 -68.51 -0.16 -7.36
C ASP A 11 -68.79 1.29 -6.87
N CYS A 12 -69.44 1.43 -5.71
CA CYS A 12 -69.74 2.75 -5.12
C CYS A 12 -69.22 2.93 -3.69
N PHE A 13 -68.71 4.14 -3.42
CA PHE A 13 -68.43 4.67 -2.09
C PHE A 13 -69.74 5.16 -1.46
N VAL A 14 -69.99 4.78 -0.20
CA VAL A 14 -71.16 5.24 0.58
C VAL A 14 -70.71 5.72 1.95
N CYS A 15 -71.03 6.97 2.28
CA CYS A 15 -70.77 7.57 3.59
C CYS A 15 -72.01 7.47 4.49
N ALA A 16 -71.80 7.34 5.81
CA ALA A 16 -72.87 7.30 6.81
C ALA A 16 -73.73 8.58 6.88
N CYS A 17 -73.27 9.71 6.31
CA CYS A 17 -74.09 10.93 6.17
C CYS A 17 -75.15 10.84 5.05
N GLY A 18 -75.14 9.77 4.24
CA GLY A 18 -76.02 9.57 3.10
C GLY A 18 -75.43 9.94 1.74
N PHE A 19 -74.19 10.44 1.68
CA PHE A 19 -73.48 10.70 0.42
C PHE A 19 -73.03 9.40 -0.24
N PHE A 20 -73.13 9.32 -1.57
CA PHE A 20 -72.59 8.20 -2.35
C PHE A 20 -72.05 8.66 -3.69
N CYS A 21 -70.99 8.02 -4.18
CA CYS A 21 -70.44 8.23 -5.52
C CYS A 21 -69.78 6.93 -6.05
N GLN A 22 -69.60 6.81 -7.37
CA GLN A 22 -68.85 5.70 -7.95
C GLN A 22 -67.35 5.85 -7.63
N TYR A 23 -66.62 4.75 -7.40
CA TYR A 23 -65.19 4.81 -7.07
C TYR A 23 -64.33 5.47 -8.17
N ILE A 24 -64.77 5.42 -9.44
CA ILE A 24 -64.10 6.09 -10.56
C ILE A 24 -64.09 7.62 -10.44
N LYS A 25 -64.96 8.18 -9.60
CA LYS A 25 -65.09 9.62 -9.34
C LYS A 25 -64.28 10.02 -8.10
N GLU A 26 -63.00 9.70 -8.11
CA GLU A 26 -62.10 9.86 -6.96
C GLU A 26 -62.11 11.29 -6.38
N LYS A 27 -62.13 12.32 -7.24
CA LYS A 27 -62.20 13.71 -6.79
C LYS A 27 -63.48 14.07 -6.01
N GLU A 28 -64.63 13.51 -6.41
CA GLU A 28 -65.90 13.75 -5.69
C GLU A 28 -65.86 13.07 -4.31
N MET A 29 -65.26 11.89 -4.24
CA MET A 29 -65.05 11.15 -2.99
C MET A 29 -64.07 11.89 -2.06
N GLU A 30 -62.92 12.33 -2.57
CA GLU A 30 -61.91 13.08 -1.80
C GLU A 30 -62.49 14.36 -1.21
N GLN A 31 -63.19 15.16 -2.03
CA GLN A 31 -63.82 16.40 -1.58
C GLN A 31 -64.85 16.14 -0.47
N HIS A 32 -65.60 15.03 -0.57
CA HIS A 32 -66.53 14.65 0.47
C HIS A 32 -65.82 14.23 1.76
N ILE A 33 -64.79 13.39 1.67
CA ILE A 33 -64.03 12.90 2.83
C ILE A 33 -63.39 14.08 3.59
N ASP A 34 -62.84 15.06 2.87
CA ASP A 34 -62.20 16.24 3.45
C ASP A 34 -63.18 17.18 4.18
N SER A 35 -64.44 17.24 3.73
CA SER A 35 -65.43 18.21 4.24
C SER A 35 -66.55 17.61 5.09
N CYS A 36 -66.65 16.27 5.21
CA CYS A 36 -67.73 15.59 5.92
C CYS A 36 -67.40 15.35 7.41
N PRO A 37 -68.04 16.07 8.35
CA PRO A 37 -67.78 15.89 9.78
C PRO A 37 -68.22 14.52 10.29
N VAL A 38 -69.28 13.96 9.67
CA VAL A 38 -69.77 12.63 9.99
C VAL A 38 -68.71 11.59 9.62
N TYR A 39 -68.06 11.71 8.45
CA TYR A 39 -67.00 10.80 8.00
C TYR A 39 -65.80 10.81 8.95
N SER A 40 -65.31 12.01 9.33
CA SER A 40 -64.18 12.11 10.26
C SER A 40 -64.48 11.45 11.61
N ALA A 41 -65.71 11.61 12.12
CA ALA A 41 -66.13 11.07 13.41
C ALA A 41 -66.17 9.54 13.49
N TYR A 42 -66.29 8.81 12.36
CA TYR A 42 -66.28 7.34 12.37
C TYR A 42 -65.07 6.69 11.70
N SER A 43 -64.32 7.40 10.85
CA SER A 43 -63.12 6.85 10.20
C SER A 43 -61.97 6.70 11.19
N GLU A 44 -61.56 5.46 11.46
CA GLU A 44 -60.42 5.17 12.36
C GLU A 44 -59.10 5.78 11.85
N PHE A 45 -58.95 5.91 10.53
CA PHE A 45 -57.80 6.56 9.92
C PHE A 45 -57.80 8.08 10.17
N MET A 46 -58.95 8.74 10.02
CA MET A 46 -59.06 10.19 10.29
C MET A 46 -58.87 10.49 11.77
N LYS A 47 -59.43 9.66 12.66
CA LYS A 47 -59.17 9.75 14.11
C LYS A 47 -57.69 9.58 14.45
N TYR A 48 -56.98 8.69 13.77
CA TYR A 48 -55.53 8.52 13.96
C TYR A 48 -54.74 9.77 13.53
N ILE A 49 -55.11 10.36 12.39
CA ILE A 49 -54.54 11.62 11.87
C ILE A 49 -54.80 12.79 12.83
N GLU A 50 -56.05 12.94 13.30
CA GLU A 50 -56.42 13.99 14.25
C GLU A 50 -55.70 13.84 15.61
N ARG A 51 -55.54 12.60 16.13
CA ARG A 51 -54.78 12.33 17.37
C ARG A 51 -53.30 12.72 17.28
N LYS A 52 -52.72 12.76 16.07
CA LYS A 52 -51.33 13.17 15.84
C LYS A 52 -51.15 14.69 15.80
N ASP A 53 -52.24 15.46 15.95
CA ASP A 53 -52.28 16.92 16.02
C ASP A 53 -51.43 17.61 14.94
N ILE A 54 -51.80 17.37 13.68
CA ILE A 54 -51.09 17.91 12.52
C ILE A 54 -51.06 19.44 12.53
N GLN A 55 -52.07 20.10 13.11
CA GLN A 55 -52.17 21.56 13.13
C GLN A 55 -51.13 22.20 14.06
N ASN A 56 -50.70 21.48 15.11
CA ASN A 56 -49.69 21.96 16.06
C ASN A 56 -48.29 21.32 15.88
N ALA A 57 -48.10 20.50 14.85
CA ALA A 57 -46.83 19.83 14.58
C ALA A 57 -45.77 20.77 13.99
N ASN A 58 -44.50 20.59 14.35
CA ASN A 58 -43.38 21.36 13.78
C ASN A 58 -42.94 20.84 12.40
N GLU A 59 -42.09 21.59 11.70
CA GLU A 59 -41.71 21.28 10.31
C GLU A 59 -41.08 19.88 10.14
N ASP A 60 -40.22 19.46 11.05
CA ASP A 60 -39.58 18.14 10.98
C ASP A 60 -40.58 17.01 11.22
N GLN A 61 -41.50 17.18 12.17
CA GLN A 61 -42.58 16.24 12.41
C GLN A 61 -43.50 16.11 11.19
N LEU A 62 -43.84 17.24 10.54
CA LEU A 62 -44.64 17.25 9.31
C LEU A 62 -43.92 16.56 8.15
N ARG A 63 -42.60 16.73 8.02
CA ARG A 63 -41.79 16.04 7.01
C ARG A 63 -41.78 14.52 7.21
N ILE A 64 -41.65 14.06 8.46
CA ILE A 64 -41.68 12.63 8.80
C ILE A 64 -43.07 12.05 8.54
N MET A 65 -44.14 12.69 9.03
CA MET A 65 -45.52 12.25 8.79
C MET A 65 -45.86 12.18 7.30
N LYS A 66 -45.38 13.15 6.50
CA LYS A 66 -45.53 13.13 5.04
C LYS A 66 -44.79 11.96 4.39
N ALA A 67 -43.61 11.60 4.88
CA ALA A 67 -42.86 10.44 4.37
C ALA A 67 -43.56 9.12 4.74
N GLU A 68 -44.05 8.99 5.97
CA GLU A 68 -44.82 7.83 6.43
C GLU A 68 -46.10 7.65 5.61
N ALA A 69 -46.87 8.72 5.40
CA ALA A 69 -48.09 8.70 4.59
C ALA A 69 -47.83 8.21 3.16
N LYS A 70 -46.73 8.65 2.52
CA LYS A 70 -46.34 8.18 1.19
C LYS A 70 -46.08 6.67 1.15
N VAL A 71 -45.44 6.11 2.17
CA VAL A 71 -45.21 4.66 2.25
C VAL A 71 -46.54 3.90 2.37
N TYR A 72 -47.50 4.42 3.13
CA TYR A 72 -48.83 3.83 3.24
C TYR A 72 -49.60 3.91 1.91
N VAL A 73 -49.57 5.06 1.22
CA VAL A 73 -50.20 5.23 -0.09
C VAL A 73 -49.62 4.22 -1.10
N SER A 74 -48.30 4.09 -1.20
CA SER A 74 -47.69 3.11 -2.10
C SER A 74 -48.06 1.65 -1.78
N ARG A 75 -48.32 1.31 -0.51
CA ARG A 75 -48.83 -0.02 -0.13
C ARG A 75 -50.28 -0.22 -0.53
N LEU A 76 -51.13 0.81 -0.36
CA LEU A 76 -52.54 0.76 -0.78
C LEU A 76 -52.65 0.62 -2.30
N GLU A 77 -51.87 1.39 -3.07
CA GLU A 77 -51.77 1.30 -4.53
C GLU A 77 -51.37 -0.11 -4.97
N MET A 78 -50.38 -0.72 -4.31
CA MET A 78 -49.98 -2.11 -4.60
C MET A 78 -51.12 -3.10 -4.35
N MET A 79 -51.88 -2.96 -3.25
CA MET A 79 -52.99 -3.85 -2.94
C MET A 79 -54.16 -3.66 -3.90
N LEU A 80 -54.49 -2.43 -4.28
CA LEU A 80 -55.51 -2.12 -5.28
C LEU A 80 -55.13 -2.70 -6.65
N MET A 81 -53.85 -2.65 -7.02
CA MET A 81 -53.34 -3.27 -8.25
C MET A 81 -53.53 -4.80 -8.23
N ILE A 82 -53.27 -5.46 -7.11
CA ILE A 82 -53.51 -6.91 -6.97
C ILE A 82 -55.01 -7.22 -7.07
N TYR A 83 -55.87 -6.41 -6.44
CA TYR A 83 -57.31 -6.61 -6.45
C TYR A 83 -57.91 -6.42 -7.86
N SER A 84 -57.43 -5.43 -8.62
CA SER A 84 -57.81 -5.22 -10.03
C SER A 84 -57.41 -6.39 -10.95
N GLN A 85 -56.33 -7.11 -10.61
CA GLN A 85 -55.88 -8.28 -11.38
C GLN A 85 -56.74 -9.52 -11.11
N GLN A 86 -57.39 -9.61 -9.94
CA GLN A 86 -58.22 -10.74 -9.55
C GLN A 86 -59.66 -10.66 -10.10
N GLN A 87 -60.13 -9.48 -10.51
CA GLN A 87 -61.52 -9.25 -10.94
C GLN A 87 -61.74 -9.10 -12.46
N GLN A 88 -60.74 -9.30 -13.32
CA GLN A 88 -60.99 -9.28 -14.78
C GLN A 88 -61.59 -10.62 -15.25
N PRO A 89 -62.87 -10.69 -15.68
CA PRO A 89 -63.32 -11.79 -16.52
C PRO A 89 -62.56 -11.74 -17.85
N MET A 90 -62.31 -12.91 -18.44
CA MET A 90 -61.59 -13.08 -19.70
C MET A 90 -62.29 -12.35 -20.87
N LEU A 91 -62.06 -11.05 -20.99
CA LEU A 91 -62.40 -10.26 -22.16
C LEU A 91 -61.27 -10.40 -23.17
N GLN A 92 -61.63 -10.92 -24.34
CA GLN A 92 -60.74 -11.12 -25.48
C GLN A 92 -59.96 -9.84 -25.75
N LYS A 93 -58.63 -9.92 -25.62
CA LYS A 93 -57.69 -8.83 -25.91
C LYS A 93 -57.96 -8.29 -27.31
N ALA A 94 -58.45 -7.05 -27.39
CA ALA A 94 -58.14 -6.21 -28.55
C ALA A 94 -56.59 -6.13 -28.64
N PRO A 95 -56.00 -6.19 -29.84
CA PRO A 95 -54.55 -6.22 -29.99
C PRO A 95 -53.95 -4.98 -29.30
N SER A 96 -53.19 -5.21 -28.23
CA SER A 96 -52.43 -4.16 -27.54
C SER A 96 -51.46 -3.56 -28.55
N GLN A 97 -51.71 -2.33 -28.98
CA GLN A 97 -50.77 -1.62 -29.83
C GLN A 97 -49.51 -1.38 -29.00
N THR A 98 -48.41 -2.00 -29.40
CA THR A 98 -47.12 -1.84 -28.73
C THR A 98 -46.31 -0.79 -29.46
N VAL A 99 -45.63 0.06 -28.70
CA VAL A 99 -44.77 1.13 -29.22
C VAL A 99 -43.34 0.89 -28.77
N LEU A 100 -42.38 1.28 -29.60
CA LEU A 100 -40.96 1.09 -29.34
C LEU A 100 -40.32 2.45 -29.05
N CYS A 101 -39.44 2.49 -28.05
CA CYS A 101 -38.58 3.65 -27.85
C CYS A 101 -37.55 3.72 -28.98
N GLU A 102 -37.48 4.84 -29.69
CA GLU A 102 -36.57 4.96 -30.83
C GLU A 102 -35.08 4.90 -30.45
N LYS A 103 -34.72 5.29 -29.21
CA LYS A 103 -33.32 5.26 -28.72
C LYS A 103 -32.90 3.88 -28.23
N CYS A 104 -33.64 3.26 -27.31
CA CYS A 104 -33.23 1.99 -26.68
C CYS A 104 -33.93 0.75 -27.25
N LYS A 105 -34.88 0.93 -28.17
CA LYS A 105 -35.68 -0.14 -28.80
C LYS A 105 -36.46 -1.03 -27.81
N LYS A 106 -36.63 -0.56 -26.57
CA LYS A 106 -37.48 -1.22 -25.57
C LYS A 106 -38.95 -1.05 -25.97
N GLN A 107 -39.71 -2.12 -25.82
CA GLN A 107 -41.14 -2.17 -26.11
C GLN A 107 -41.95 -1.70 -24.90
N PHE A 108 -43.01 -0.93 -25.18
CA PHE A 108 -43.95 -0.39 -24.21
C PHE A 108 -45.37 -0.65 -24.73
N GLU A 109 -46.30 -0.89 -23.82
CA GLU A 109 -47.70 -1.08 -24.16
C GLU A 109 -48.39 0.29 -24.21
N ALA A 110 -48.91 0.70 -25.38
CA ALA A 110 -49.39 2.07 -25.59
C ALA A 110 -50.49 2.51 -24.60
N ASN A 111 -51.29 1.57 -24.11
CA ASN A 111 -52.43 1.85 -23.25
C ASN A 111 -52.08 1.83 -21.76
N SER A 112 -51.05 1.10 -21.34
CA SER A 112 -50.68 0.90 -19.93
C SER A 112 -49.38 1.61 -19.53
N ASP A 113 -48.53 1.96 -20.51
CA ASP A 113 -47.24 2.63 -20.30
C ASP A 113 -47.19 4.07 -20.87
N PHE A 114 -48.34 4.69 -21.18
CA PHE A 114 -48.41 6.03 -21.76
C PHE A 114 -47.63 7.08 -20.95
N ASP A 115 -47.63 6.95 -19.62
CA ASP A 115 -46.90 7.82 -18.70
C ASP A 115 -45.38 7.58 -18.69
N LYS A 116 -44.87 6.50 -19.29
CA LYS A 116 -43.44 6.13 -19.32
C LYS A 116 -42.75 6.54 -20.62
N VAL A 117 -43.52 6.96 -21.63
CA VAL A 117 -43.02 7.38 -22.94
C VAL A 117 -43.40 8.83 -23.23
N TRP A 118 -42.56 9.51 -24.00
CA TRP A 118 -42.82 10.83 -24.54
C TRP A 118 -43.21 10.68 -26.01
N TYR A 119 -44.32 11.29 -26.38
CA TYR A 119 -44.77 11.45 -27.75
C TYR A 119 -44.36 12.84 -28.22
N LEU A 120 -43.47 12.90 -29.21
CA LEU A 120 -42.94 14.17 -29.69
C LEU A 120 -43.87 14.76 -30.74
N GLU A 121 -44.41 15.95 -30.48
CA GLU A 121 -45.38 16.61 -31.37
C GLU A 121 -44.80 16.93 -32.76
N ASN A 122 -43.52 17.33 -32.83
CA ASN A 122 -42.91 17.81 -34.07
C ASN A 122 -42.48 16.68 -35.02
N CYS A 123 -42.08 15.52 -34.48
CA CYS A 123 -41.52 14.42 -35.29
C CYS A 123 -42.21 13.07 -35.08
N SER A 124 -43.27 13.01 -34.26
CA SER A 124 -44.07 11.83 -33.93
C SER A 124 -43.30 10.62 -33.38
N HIS A 125 -42.01 10.78 -33.09
CA HIS A 125 -41.18 9.73 -32.49
C HIS A 125 -41.55 9.52 -31.03
N ILE A 126 -41.45 8.26 -30.62
CA ILE A 126 -41.76 7.82 -29.26
C ILE A 126 -40.45 7.50 -28.56
N ILE A 127 -40.20 8.14 -27.42
CA ILE A 127 -38.95 7.95 -26.66
C ILE A 127 -39.30 7.77 -25.19
N CYS A 128 -38.77 6.73 -24.53
CA CYS A 128 -39.03 6.53 -23.11
C CYS A 128 -38.44 7.66 -22.26
N LYS A 129 -39.10 8.00 -21.14
CA LYS A 129 -38.69 9.10 -20.24
C LYS A 129 -37.22 9.06 -19.84
N ILE A 130 -36.68 7.86 -19.58
CA ILE A 130 -35.26 7.67 -19.23
C ILE A 130 -34.34 8.08 -20.40
N CYS A 131 -34.65 7.61 -21.61
CA CYS A 131 -33.88 7.97 -22.80
C CYS A 131 -33.98 9.46 -23.10
N MET A 132 -35.17 10.04 -22.93
CA MET A 132 -35.42 11.46 -23.16
C MET A 132 -34.63 12.35 -22.19
N LEU A 133 -34.64 12.02 -20.89
CA LEU A 133 -33.82 12.68 -19.89
C LEU A 133 -32.33 12.62 -20.21
N ASN A 134 -31.84 11.46 -20.68
CA ASN A 134 -30.43 11.30 -21.05
C ASN A 134 -30.07 12.11 -22.29
N ILE A 135 -30.91 12.10 -23.35
CA ILE A 135 -30.71 12.97 -24.52
C ILE A 135 -30.63 14.43 -24.09
N CYS A 136 -31.59 14.90 -23.29
CA CYS A 136 -31.61 16.28 -22.82
C CYS A 136 -30.35 16.62 -22.03
N LYS A 137 -29.88 15.77 -21.11
CA LYS A 137 -28.66 16.04 -20.33
C LYS A 137 -27.39 16.05 -21.19
N GLU A 138 -27.26 15.08 -22.10
CA GLU A 138 -26.09 14.92 -22.97
C GLU A 138 -25.99 16.06 -23.98
N ASP A 139 -27.06 16.31 -24.73
CA ASP A 139 -27.08 17.32 -25.80
C ASP A 139 -27.03 18.75 -25.25
N PHE A 140 -27.62 19.02 -24.08
CA PHE A 140 -27.67 20.38 -23.54
C PHE A 140 -26.28 20.98 -23.32
N LEU A 141 -25.33 20.18 -22.83
CA LEU A 141 -23.95 20.63 -22.65
C LEU A 141 -23.12 20.48 -23.92
N THR A 142 -23.23 19.35 -24.63
CA THR A 142 -22.38 19.05 -25.79
C THR A 142 -22.74 19.87 -27.03
N LYS A 143 -24.03 20.14 -27.23
CA LYS A 143 -24.57 20.90 -28.38
C LYS A 143 -24.99 22.32 -28.01
N LYS A 144 -24.53 22.86 -26.88
CA LYS A 144 -24.80 24.24 -26.42
C LYS A 144 -26.30 24.56 -26.46
N SER A 145 -27.07 23.86 -25.63
CA SER A 145 -28.54 23.88 -25.52
C SER A 145 -29.34 23.49 -26.78
N ASN A 146 -28.68 23.10 -27.88
CA ASN A 146 -29.36 22.60 -29.08
C ASN A 146 -29.70 21.10 -28.93
N VAL A 147 -30.72 20.80 -28.12
CA VAL A 147 -31.18 19.42 -27.89
C VAL A 147 -31.98 18.94 -29.10
N THR A 148 -31.60 17.78 -29.64
CA THR A 148 -32.23 17.21 -30.83
C THR A 148 -32.76 15.81 -30.58
N CYS A 149 -33.87 15.47 -31.22
CA CYS A 149 -34.38 14.11 -31.30
C CYS A 149 -33.38 13.20 -32.06
N VAL A 150 -33.57 11.88 -31.94
CA VAL A 150 -32.80 10.86 -32.69
C VAL A 150 -32.91 11.07 -34.20
N CYS A 151 -34.00 11.67 -34.69
CA CYS A 151 -34.18 12.02 -36.10
C CYS A 151 -33.54 13.34 -36.53
N GLY A 152 -32.92 14.08 -35.60
CA GLY A 152 -32.30 15.38 -35.85
C GLY A 152 -33.19 16.59 -35.62
N GLU A 153 -34.50 16.41 -35.39
CA GLU A 153 -35.43 17.50 -35.13
C GLU A 153 -35.12 18.19 -33.78
N ARG A 154 -35.12 19.53 -33.75
CA ARG A 154 -34.78 20.29 -32.54
C ARG A 154 -35.98 20.36 -31.58
N PHE A 155 -35.74 20.16 -30.28
CA PHE A 155 -36.74 20.40 -29.24
C PHE A 155 -36.88 21.88 -28.91
N LYS A 156 -38.09 22.29 -28.54
CA LYS A 156 -38.32 23.65 -28.03
C LYS A 156 -37.72 23.78 -26.64
N ASP A 157 -37.24 24.97 -26.29
CA ASP A 157 -36.57 25.19 -25.00
C ASP A 157 -37.51 24.95 -23.80
N GLU A 158 -38.82 25.23 -23.95
CA GLU A 158 -39.85 24.92 -22.95
C GLU A 158 -40.05 23.41 -22.76
N GLU A 159 -40.01 22.61 -23.83
CA GLU A 159 -40.11 21.14 -23.75
C GLU A 159 -38.92 20.57 -22.99
N VAL A 160 -37.70 21.06 -23.31
CA VAL A 160 -36.46 20.67 -22.62
C VAL A 160 -36.51 21.03 -21.14
N LYS A 161 -37.04 22.21 -20.80
CA LYS A 161 -37.22 22.66 -19.42
C LYS A 161 -38.25 21.82 -18.66
N GLN A 162 -39.34 21.42 -19.30
CA GLN A 162 -40.33 20.52 -18.71
C GLN A 162 -39.75 19.12 -18.46
N ILE A 163 -38.98 18.59 -19.40
CA ILE A 163 -38.34 17.27 -19.28
C ILE A 163 -37.30 17.26 -18.16
N LEU A 164 -36.42 18.26 -18.11
CA LEU A 164 -35.35 18.32 -17.11
C LEU A 164 -35.87 18.73 -15.72
N GLY A 165 -36.97 19.48 -15.66
CA GLY A 165 -37.43 20.15 -14.46
C GLY A 165 -36.65 21.44 -14.19
N ARG A 166 -37.27 22.36 -13.43
CA ARG A 166 -36.73 23.72 -13.18
C ARG A 166 -35.31 23.69 -12.61
N ASP A 167 -35.10 22.96 -11.52
CA ASP A 167 -33.82 22.95 -10.80
C ASP A 167 -32.66 22.42 -11.67
N LEU A 168 -32.88 21.32 -12.38
CA LEU A 168 -31.84 20.72 -13.22
C LEU A 168 -31.56 21.58 -14.47
N TYR A 169 -32.58 22.20 -15.04
CA TYR A 169 -32.41 23.12 -16.16
C TYR A 169 -31.57 24.34 -15.76
N GLU A 170 -31.86 24.94 -14.60
CA GLU A 170 -31.08 26.07 -14.06
C GLU A 170 -29.61 25.68 -13.80
N GLN A 171 -29.37 24.52 -13.19
CA GLN A 171 -28.02 23.99 -12.96
C GLN A 171 -27.24 23.76 -14.26
N LEU A 172 -27.89 23.16 -15.27
CA LEU A 172 -27.25 22.91 -16.57
C LEU A 172 -26.99 24.22 -17.32
N THR A 173 -27.87 25.20 -17.19
CA THR A 173 -27.70 26.55 -17.76
C THR A 173 -26.51 27.27 -17.14
N GLU A 174 -26.37 27.24 -15.81
CA GLU A 174 -25.19 27.81 -15.13
C GLU A 174 -23.90 27.13 -15.63
N LYS A 175 -23.88 25.79 -15.69
CA LYS A 175 -22.72 25.05 -16.22
C LYS A 175 -22.39 25.39 -17.67
N LEU A 176 -23.40 25.55 -18.52
CA LEU A 176 -23.21 25.95 -19.91
C LEU A 176 -22.63 27.37 -19.99
N ASN A 177 -23.14 28.31 -19.20
CA ASN A 177 -22.63 29.68 -19.15
C ASN A 177 -21.16 29.73 -18.70
N LEU A 178 -20.80 28.98 -17.66
CA LEU A 178 -19.41 28.87 -17.20
C LEU A 178 -18.52 28.28 -18.31
N SER A 179 -18.98 27.23 -18.98
CA SER A 179 -18.27 26.60 -20.10
C SER A 179 -18.06 27.56 -21.28
N LEU A 180 -19.09 28.33 -21.65
CA LEU A 180 -19.01 29.34 -22.71
C LEU A 180 -18.01 30.46 -22.38
N GLN A 181 -17.84 30.78 -21.10
CA GLN A 181 -16.83 31.73 -20.62
C GLN A 181 -15.47 31.09 -20.34
N ASN A 182 -15.30 29.79 -20.62
CA ASN A 182 -14.10 29.01 -20.32
C ASN A 182 -13.69 29.10 -18.83
N ILE A 183 -14.68 29.20 -17.94
CA ILE A 183 -14.51 29.23 -16.49
C ILE A 183 -14.68 27.81 -15.95
N ILE A 184 -13.73 27.38 -15.13
CA ILE A 184 -13.78 26.11 -14.40
C ILE A 184 -13.90 26.37 -12.90
N GLU A 185 -14.50 25.41 -12.19
CA GLU A 185 -14.66 25.44 -10.74
C GLU A 185 -13.80 24.34 -10.11
N CYS A 186 -13.01 24.71 -9.10
CA CYS A 186 -12.23 23.78 -8.31
C CYS A 186 -13.14 22.84 -7.50
N CYS A 187 -13.03 21.52 -7.66
CA CYS A 187 -13.92 20.62 -6.91
C CYS A 187 -13.60 20.55 -5.41
N HIS A 188 -12.37 20.92 -5.02
CA HIS A 188 -11.94 20.96 -3.61
C HIS A 188 -12.42 22.22 -2.87
N CYS A 189 -12.14 23.43 -3.39
CA CYS A 189 -12.39 24.69 -2.68
C CYS A 189 -13.43 25.60 -3.35
N LYS A 190 -14.05 25.16 -4.45
CA LYS A 190 -15.12 25.87 -5.19
C LYS A 190 -14.70 27.21 -5.82
N GLU A 191 -13.42 27.55 -5.81
CA GLU A 191 -12.88 28.73 -6.49
C GLU A 191 -13.06 28.61 -8.00
N ARG A 192 -13.47 29.71 -8.66
CA ARG A 192 -13.73 29.78 -10.10
C ARG A 192 -12.66 30.59 -10.80
N PHE A 193 -12.17 30.11 -11.94
CA PHE A 193 -11.15 30.81 -12.72
C PHE A 193 -11.17 30.38 -14.19
N CYS A 194 -10.61 31.22 -15.06
CA CYS A 194 -10.48 30.92 -16.48
C CYS A 194 -9.49 29.77 -16.70
N PHE A 195 -9.90 28.75 -17.43
CA PHE A 195 -9.04 27.62 -17.77
C PHE A 195 -8.05 28.01 -18.87
N GLN A 196 -6.77 27.67 -18.69
CA GLN A 196 -5.76 27.80 -19.72
C GLN A 196 -5.27 26.41 -20.11
N LYS A 197 -5.25 26.12 -21.42
CA LYS A 197 -4.68 24.88 -21.94
C LYS A 197 -3.16 24.87 -21.70
N GLY A 198 -2.61 23.69 -21.42
CA GLY A 198 -1.16 23.48 -21.34
C GLY A 198 -0.46 23.65 -22.69
N ASN A 199 0.87 23.66 -22.68
CA ASN A 199 1.68 23.72 -23.89
C ASN A 199 1.82 22.33 -24.53
N ILE A 200 1.63 22.24 -25.87
CA ILE A 200 1.72 20.99 -26.64
C ILE A 200 3.15 20.45 -26.71
N GLU A 201 4.15 21.32 -26.61
CA GLU A 201 5.57 20.95 -26.74
C GLU A 201 6.21 20.44 -25.44
N GLU A 202 5.46 20.39 -24.34
CA GLU A 202 5.99 19.93 -23.05
C GLU A 202 6.21 18.41 -23.02
N LYS A 203 7.43 18.02 -22.61
CA LYS A 203 7.80 16.62 -22.36
C LYS A 203 7.36 16.22 -20.96
N ILE A 204 6.15 15.69 -20.86
CA ILE A 204 5.55 15.30 -19.59
C ILE A 204 5.88 13.84 -19.27
N GLN A 205 6.28 13.58 -18.03
CA GLN A 205 6.51 12.24 -17.50
C GLN A 205 5.48 11.90 -16.42
N ASP A 206 5.12 10.63 -16.32
CA ASP A 206 4.32 10.12 -15.20
C ASP A 206 5.17 9.86 -13.95
N GLN A 207 4.51 9.41 -12.88
CA GLN A 207 5.15 9.08 -11.59
C GLN A 207 6.25 8.01 -11.67
N ASN A 208 6.29 7.24 -12.77
CA ASN A 208 7.28 6.20 -13.02
C ASN A 208 8.35 6.66 -14.03
N GLY A 209 8.36 7.96 -14.40
CA GLY A 209 9.30 8.53 -15.38
C GLY A 209 8.97 8.20 -16.84
N LYS A 210 7.82 7.60 -17.13
CA LYS A 210 7.42 7.26 -18.51
C LYS A 210 6.84 8.49 -19.20
N LEU A 211 7.28 8.77 -20.42
CA LEU A 211 6.76 9.86 -21.22
C LEU A 211 5.29 9.64 -21.58
N VAL A 212 4.47 10.66 -21.33
CA VAL A 212 3.06 10.70 -21.74
C VAL A 212 2.97 11.03 -23.22
N GLN A 213 2.25 10.23 -24.00
CA GLN A 213 2.16 10.36 -25.45
C GLN A 213 0.70 10.21 -25.94
N GLY A 214 0.47 10.50 -27.22
CA GLY A 214 -0.81 10.21 -27.88
C GLY A 214 -2.02 10.94 -27.27
N GLU A 215 -3.11 10.20 -27.06
CA GLU A 215 -4.37 10.73 -26.52
C GLU A 215 -4.25 11.17 -25.07
N GLN A 216 -3.42 10.50 -24.26
CA GLN A 216 -3.20 10.84 -22.86
C GLN A 216 -2.50 12.20 -22.71
N LEU A 217 -1.60 12.55 -23.63
CA LEU A 217 -0.93 13.87 -23.66
C LEU A 217 -1.92 14.97 -24.02
N LYS A 218 -2.73 14.75 -25.06
CA LYS A 218 -3.82 15.68 -25.43
C LYS A 218 -4.77 15.90 -24.25
N HIS A 219 -5.17 14.80 -23.60
CA HIS A 219 -6.02 14.86 -22.42
C HIS A 219 -5.40 15.66 -21.28
N TYR A 220 -4.09 15.49 -21.01
CA TYR A 220 -3.35 16.29 -20.03
C TYR A 220 -3.45 17.79 -20.33
N ILE A 221 -3.05 18.19 -21.53
CA ILE A 221 -3.03 19.59 -21.97
C ILE A 221 -4.41 20.24 -21.87
N GLU A 222 -5.46 19.48 -22.22
CA GLU A 222 -6.81 20.01 -22.32
C GLU A 222 -7.61 19.97 -21.02
N ASN A 223 -7.23 19.13 -20.05
CA ASN A 223 -8.07 18.89 -18.87
C ASN A 223 -7.36 19.09 -17.53
N ARG A 224 -6.03 19.06 -17.47
CA ARG A 224 -5.30 19.25 -16.21
C ARG A 224 -5.24 20.73 -15.86
N PHE A 225 -5.60 21.07 -14.62
CA PHE A 225 -5.33 22.39 -14.06
C PHE A 225 -4.84 22.27 -12.61
N LYS A 226 -4.14 23.31 -12.15
CA LYS A 226 -3.76 23.46 -10.74
C LYS A 226 -4.57 24.60 -10.15
N CYS A 227 -5.28 24.35 -9.05
CA CYS A 227 -6.06 25.41 -8.40
C CYS A 227 -5.14 26.52 -7.86
N SER A 228 -5.46 27.77 -8.15
CA SER A 228 -4.71 28.94 -7.67
C SER A 228 -4.75 29.11 -6.15
N LYS A 229 -5.82 28.63 -5.48
CA LYS A 229 -6.06 28.80 -4.05
C LYS A 229 -5.56 27.65 -3.19
N CYS A 230 -5.95 26.41 -3.52
CA CYS A 230 -5.58 25.22 -2.74
C CYS A 230 -4.47 24.39 -3.36
N HIS A 231 -3.93 24.80 -4.51
CA HIS A 231 -2.79 24.17 -5.19
C HIS A 231 -2.94 22.70 -5.57
N THR A 232 -4.13 22.11 -5.42
CA THR A 232 -4.43 20.76 -5.87
C THR A 232 -4.51 20.69 -7.39
N GLU A 233 -3.95 19.62 -7.95
CA GLU A 233 -4.00 19.32 -9.37
C GLU A 233 -5.21 18.44 -9.68
N GLN A 234 -6.01 18.83 -10.66
CA GLN A 234 -7.33 18.25 -10.88
C GLN A 234 -7.62 18.13 -12.36
N CYS A 235 -8.54 17.21 -12.69
CA CYS A 235 -9.07 17.08 -14.04
C CYS A 235 -10.37 17.89 -14.17
N LYS A 236 -10.46 18.81 -15.12
CA LYS A 236 -11.69 19.59 -15.35
C LYS A 236 -12.86 18.75 -15.86
N ASN A 237 -12.58 17.62 -16.49
CA ASN A 237 -13.59 16.77 -17.11
C ASN A 237 -14.23 15.82 -16.08
N CYS A 238 -13.44 15.02 -15.36
CA CYS A 238 -13.95 14.07 -14.36
C CYS A 238 -13.88 14.57 -12.91
N MET A 239 -13.34 15.77 -12.66
CA MET A 239 -13.20 16.38 -11.34
C MET A 239 -12.39 15.54 -10.33
N SER A 240 -11.47 14.69 -10.81
CA SER A 240 -10.60 13.87 -9.97
C SER A 240 -9.49 14.68 -9.31
N ILE A 241 -9.16 14.32 -8.06
CA ILE A 241 -8.00 14.81 -7.31
C ILE A 241 -7.30 13.60 -6.66
N PRO A 242 -5.97 13.42 -6.84
CA PRO A 242 -5.11 14.16 -7.76
C PRO A 242 -5.43 13.87 -9.23
N TYR A 243 -4.91 14.69 -10.14
CA TYR A 243 -5.00 14.46 -11.58
C TYR A 243 -4.38 13.11 -11.99
N HIS A 244 -5.05 12.36 -12.88
CA HIS A 244 -4.62 11.04 -13.33
C HIS A 244 -3.69 11.11 -14.55
N THR A 245 -2.42 11.44 -14.31
CA THR A 245 -1.38 11.51 -15.35
C THR A 245 -1.27 10.20 -16.13
N ASN A 246 -1.07 10.32 -17.45
CA ASN A 246 -0.94 9.19 -18.38
C ASN A 246 -2.20 8.30 -18.52
N MET A 247 -3.38 8.84 -18.18
CA MET A 247 -4.68 8.19 -18.36
C MET A 247 -5.72 9.21 -18.84
N THR A 248 -6.64 8.80 -19.72
CA THR A 248 -7.88 9.55 -19.99
C THR A 248 -8.87 9.42 -18.83
N CYS A 249 -9.97 10.20 -18.85
CA CYS A 249 -11.01 10.07 -17.82
C CYS A 249 -11.65 8.68 -17.82
N GLU A 250 -11.87 8.10 -19.00
CA GLU A 250 -12.42 6.75 -19.17
C GLU A 250 -11.46 5.69 -18.63
N GLU A 251 -10.17 5.76 -19.01
CA GLU A 251 -9.13 4.86 -18.51
C GLU A 251 -8.99 4.95 -16.99
N TYR A 252 -8.99 6.17 -16.43
CA TYR A 252 -8.94 6.38 -15.00
C TYR A 252 -10.16 5.80 -14.29
N LYS A 253 -11.36 5.97 -14.85
CA LYS A 253 -12.60 5.40 -14.29
C LYS A 253 -12.57 3.87 -14.30
N ILE A 254 -12.10 3.26 -15.39
CA ILE A 254 -11.93 1.81 -15.50
C ILE A 254 -10.90 1.32 -14.48
N ASN A 255 -9.73 1.97 -14.41
CA ASN A 255 -8.66 1.60 -13.49
C ASN A 255 -9.06 1.77 -12.01
N LYS A 256 -9.84 2.80 -11.68
CA LYS A 256 -10.37 3.01 -10.32
C LYS A 256 -11.40 1.95 -9.92
N ALA A 257 -12.17 1.44 -10.88
CA ALA A 257 -13.13 0.37 -10.66
C ALA A 257 -12.51 -1.05 -10.74
N ALA A 258 -11.30 -1.16 -11.30
CA ALA A 258 -10.63 -2.44 -11.49
C ALA A 258 -10.28 -3.09 -10.14
N VAL A 259 -10.38 -4.42 -10.11
CA VAL A 259 -9.82 -5.21 -9.01
C VAL A 259 -8.31 -5.15 -9.12
N LYS A 260 -7.64 -4.73 -8.04
CA LYS A 260 -6.18 -4.62 -8.01
C LYS A 260 -5.54 -5.83 -7.33
N CYS A 261 -4.36 -6.18 -7.80
CA CYS A 261 -3.50 -7.17 -7.17
C CYS A 261 -3.14 -6.71 -5.74
N ARG A 262 -3.27 -7.61 -4.75
CA ARG A 262 -2.92 -7.31 -3.35
C ARG A 262 -1.43 -7.01 -3.13
N LEU A 263 -0.55 -7.47 -4.03
CA LEU A 263 0.90 -7.33 -3.88
C LEU A 263 1.48 -6.19 -4.74
N CYS A 264 1.17 -6.16 -6.05
CA CYS A 264 1.74 -5.18 -6.96
C CYS A 264 0.79 -4.05 -7.39
N GLU A 265 -0.45 -4.05 -6.89
CA GLU A 265 -1.52 -3.09 -7.21
C GLU A 265 -1.96 -3.01 -8.68
N GLN A 266 -1.35 -3.79 -9.57
CA GLN A 266 -1.75 -3.81 -10.97
C GLN A 266 -3.17 -4.37 -11.13
N PRO A 267 -3.94 -3.90 -12.11
CA PRO A 267 -5.24 -4.46 -12.44
C PRO A 267 -5.18 -5.98 -12.64
N THR A 268 -6.14 -6.71 -12.07
CA THR A 268 -6.19 -8.17 -12.15
C THR A 268 -7.62 -8.69 -12.06
N GLU A 269 -7.80 -9.97 -12.41
CA GLU A 269 -9.07 -10.68 -12.30
C GLU A 269 -9.16 -11.47 -10.99
N ILE A 270 -10.39 -11.77 -10.56
CA ILE A 270 -10.64 -12.57 -9.35
C ILE A 270 -10.47 -14.05 -9.68
N GLN A 271 -9.43 -14.67 -9.13
CA GLN A 271 -9.17 -16.11 -9.25
C GLN A 271 -10.06 -16.91 -8.28
N LYS A 272 -11.31 -17.19 -8.67
CA LYS A 272 -12.31 -17.85 -7.80
C LYS A 272 -11.92 -19.25 -7.30
N ASN A 273 -10.96 -19.91 -7.95
CA ASN A 273 -10.43 -21.23 -7.59
C ASN A 273 -9.39 -21.19 -6.45
N GLN A 274 -8.98 -19.99 -6.00
CA GLN A 274 -8.00 -19.81 -4.94
C GLN A 274 -8.67 -19.45 -3.59
N PRO A 275 -7.98 -19.66 -2.45
CA PRO A 275 -8.42 -19.13 -1.15
C PRO A 275 -8.69 -17.62 -1.23
N GLU A 276 -9.69 -17.11 -0.49
CA GLU A 276 -10.15 -15.70 -0.53
C GLU A 276 -8.99 -14.69 -0.50
N ALA A 277 -7.99 -14.94 0.34
CA ALA A 277 -6.78 -14.11 0.48
C ALA A 277 -5.94 -14.01 -0.81
N LEU A 278 -5.94 -15.04 -1.65
CA LEU A 278 -5.12 -15.16 -2.86
C LEU A 278 -5.90 -14.87 -4.16
N GLN A 279 -7.23 -14.74 -4.09
CA GLN A 279 -8.06 -14.54 -5.29
C GLN A 279 -7.72 -13.25 -6.05
N LYS A 280 -7.17 -12.25 -5.35
CA LYS A 280 -6.78 -10.95 -5.91
C LYS A 280 -5.26 -10.84 -6.09
N ILE A 281 -4.58 -11.90 -6.51
CA ILE A 281 -3.15 -11.88 -6.85
C ILE A 281 -3.02 -12.06 -8.37
N CYS A 282 -2.24 -11.22 -9.05
CA CYS A 282 -2.07 -11.31 -10.50
C CYS A 282 -1.18 -12.48 -10.92
N SER A 283 -1.25 -12.87 -12.20
CA SER A 283 -0.49 -13.99 -12.77
C SER A 283 1.01 -13.73 -12.96
N GLN A 284 1.52 -12.55 -12.59
CA GLN A 284 2.95 -12.23 -12.68
C GLN A 284 3.77 -13.16 -11.78
N GLN A 285 4.89 -13.67 -12.32
CA GLN A 285 5.70 -14.68 -11.67
C GLN A 285 6.22 -14.25 -10.28
N GLU A 286 6.57 -12.97 -10.12
CA GLU A 286 6.99 -12.42 -8.83
C GLU A 286 5.87 -12.47 -7.78
N CYS A 287 4.68 -11.98 -8.12
CA CYS A 287 3.50 -12.03 -7.26
C CYS A 287 3.11 -13.47 -6.92
N GLN A 288 3.17 -14.38 -7.89
CA GLN A 288 2.87 -15.79 -7.68
C GLN A 288 3.92 -16.47 -6.77
N ASN A 289 5.20 -16.13 -6.90
CA ASN A 289 6.24 -16.64 -6.00
C ASN A 289 6.07 -16.13 -4.57
N ARG A 290 5.80 -14.83 -4.41
CA ARG A 290 5.52 -14.20 -3.10
C ARG A 290 4.27 -14.80 -2.46
N ALA A 291 3.23 -15.10 -3.25
CA ALA A 291 1.98 -15.69 -2.78
C ALA A 291 2.12 -17.08 -2.16
N LYS A 292 3.13 -17.88 -2.57
CA LYS A 292 3.36 -19.24 -2.04
C LYS A 292 3.50 -19.28 -0.53
N ASN A 293 4.16 -18.26 0.02
CA ASN A 293 4.45 -18.15 1.45
C ASN A 293 3.48 -17.22 2.20
N LEU A 294 2.54 -16.57 1.51
CA LEU A 294 1.62 -15.61 2.13
C LEU A 294 0.56 -16.33 2.98
N CYS A 295 0.24 -15.74 4.13
CA CYS A 295 -0.84 -16.21 4.98
C CYS A 295 -2.19 -16.14 4.26
N THR A 296 -3.02 -17.17 4.44
CA THR A 296 -4.36 -17.25 3.83
C THR A 296 -5.49 -16.92 4.80
N LEU A 297 -5.15 -16.50 6.03
CA LEU A 297 -6.13 -16.22 7.08
C LEU A 297 -6.62 -14.77 7.05
N LYS A 298 -7.88 -14.59 7.42
CA LYS A 298 -8.52 -13.30 7.64
C LYS A 298 -8.47 -12.98 9.14
N LEU A 299 -7.97 -11.80 9.48
CA LEU A 299 -7.84 -11.31 10.85
C LEU A 299 -9.22 -10.92 11.40
N ALA A 300 -9.32 -10.78 12.72
CA ALA A 300 -10.56 -10.37 13.40
C ALA A 300 -11.10 -8.99 12.94
N CYS A 301 -10.22 -8.10 12.48
CA CYS A 301 -10.59 -6.81 11.89
C CYS A 301 -11.19 -6.91 10.47
N GLY A 302 -11.26 -8.11 9.88
CA GLY A 302 -11.77 -8.34 8.53
C GLY A 302 -10.73 -8.21 7.41
N HIS A 303 -9.51 -7.78 7.70
CA HIS A 303 -8.42 -7.72 6.73
C HIS A 303 -7.64 -9.03 6.62
N PHE A 304 -7.08 -9.32 5.46
CA PHE A 304 -6.22 -10.50 5.29
C PHE A 304 -4.85 -10.28 5.92
N CYS A 305 -4.30 -11.33 6.54
CA CYS A 305 -2.97 -11.30 7.11
C CYS A 305 -1.90 -11.11 6.02
N GLN A 306 -0.90 -10.27 6.28
CA GLN A 306 0.26 -10.05 5.43
C GLN A 306 1.48 -10.89 5.88
N GLY A 307 1.30 -11.76 6.88
CA GLY A 307 2.33 -12.63 7.40
C GLY A 307 2.58 -13.86 6.54
N LEU A 308 3.36 -14.79 7.09
CA LEU A 308 3.64 -16.07 6.45
C LEU A 308 2.55 -17.11 6.70
N LYS A 309 2.46 -18.07 5.79
CA LYS A 309 1.65 -19.28 5.96
C LYS A 309 2.22 -20.13 7.10
N ASN A 310 1.35 -20.77 7.87
CA ASN A 310 1.72 -21.67 8.98
C ASN A 310 2.55 -21.02 10.10
N THR A 311 2.51 -19.69 10.24
CA THR A 311 3.08 -18.96 11.38
C THR A 311 1.99 -18.19 12.11
N PRO A 312 2.22 -17.78 13.37
CA PRO A 312 1.33 -16.83 14.04
C PRO A 312 1.08 -15.60 13.15
N CYS A 313 -0.18 -15.17 13.08
CA CYS A 313 -0.56 -14.03 12.25
C CYS A 313 0.05 -12.74 12.79
N LEU A 314 0.41 -11.85 11.86
CA LEU A 314 0.86 -10.51 12.19
C LEU A 314 -0.31 -9.62 12.65
N PRO A 315 -0.02 -8.55 13.40
CA PRO A 315 -0.92 -7.41 13.51
C PRO A 315 -1.34 -6.93 12.12
N CYS A 316 -2.55 -6.40 12.02
CA CYS A 316 -3.05 -5.88 10.75
C CYS A 316 -2.22 -4.66 10.32
N LEU A 317 -1.79 -4.65 9.05
CA LEU A 317 -1.03 -3.54 8.46
C LEU A 317 -1.93 -2.51 7.77
N ASN A 318 -3.23 -2.75 7.65
CA ASN A 318 -4.11 -1.76 7.03
C ASN A 318 -4.05 -0.44 7.81
N GLU A 319 -4.03 0.68 7.10
CA GLU A 319 -3.86 2.04 7.64
C GLU A 319 -4.71 2.32 8.90
N LYS A 320 -5.96 1.83 8.95
CA LYS A 320 -6.88 2.07 10.07
C LYS A 320 -6.69 1.15 11.27
N CYS A 321 -5.89 0.10 11.12
CA CYS A 321 -5.64 -0.91 12.16
C CYS A 321 -4.18 -0.94 12.62
N ALA A 322 -3.27 -0.46 11.77
CA ALA A 322 -1.85 -0.40 12.03
C ALA A 322 -1.55 0.46 13.28
N LYS A 323 -0.56 0.04 14.05
CA LYS A 323 -0.06 0.80 15.21
C LYS A 323 1.19 1.59 14.83
N ASP A 324 2.29 0.86 14.58
CA ASP A 324 3.61 1.45 14.37
C ASP A 324 4.04 1.45 12.90
N GLN A 325 3.67 0.41 12.14
CA GLN A 325 3.96 0.27 10.71
C GLN A 325 2.70 -0.18 9.98
N ASN A 326 2.43 0.43 8.83
CA ASN A 326 1.30 0.14 7.96
C ASN A 326 1.73 -0.49 6.62
N GLU A 327 0.76 -0.77 5.76
CA GLU A 327 0.91 -1.51 4.52
C GLU A 327 1.67 -0.74 3.41
N ASP A 328 1.67 0.59 3.49
CA ASP A 328 2.35 1.50 2.55
C ASP A 328 3.75 1.91 3.02
N ASP A 329 4.11 1.67 4.28
CA ASP A 329 5.46 1.93 4.80
C ASP A 329 6.50 1.07 4.07
N TYR A 330 7.61 1.69 3.69
CA TYR A 330 8.72 0.97 3.08
C TYR A 330 9.39 0.01 4.05
N CYS A 331 9.78 -1.17 3.54
CA CYS A 331 10.63 -2.08 4.29
C CYS A 331 12.02 -1.44 4.50
N ASN A 332 12.43 -1.24 5.75
CA ASN A 332 13.70 -0.62 6.15
C ASN A 332 14.94 -1.53 5.96
N ILE A 333 14.87 -2.47 5.00
CA ILE A 333 16.00 -3.28 4.53
C ILE A 333 16.20 -3.04 3.04
N CYS A 334 15.16 -3.15 2.21
CA CYS A 334 15.26 -2.89 0.77
C CYS A 334 15.07 -1.41 0.41
N PHE A 335 14.24 -0.67 1.16
CA PHE A 335 13.86 0.72 0.87
C PHE A 335 13.24 0.93 -0.52
N THR A 336 12.77 -0.14 -1.19
CA THR A 336 12.24 -0.07 -2.56
C THR A 336 10.74 -0.31 -2.66
N GLU A 337 10.17 -1.13 -1.78
CA GLU A 337 8.75 -1.50 -1.83
C GLU A 337 8.08 -1.40 -0.44
N GLY A 338 6.77 -1.12 -0.44
CA GLY A 338 5.94 -1.10 0.76
C GLY A 338 5.74 -2.49 1.38
N LEU A 339 5.42 -2.58 2.67
CA LEU A 339 5.27 -3.86 3.37
C LEU A 339 4.19 -4.77 2.76
N LYS A 340 3.15 -4.23 2.13
CA LYS A 340 2.11 -5.04 1.46
C LYS A 340 2.55 -5.81 0.23
N SER A 341 3.69 -5.45 -0.37
CA SER A 341 4.12 -6.04 -1.63
C SER A 341 4.62 -7.47 -1.49
N GLN A 342 4.93 -7.93 -0.27
CA GLN A 342 5.50 -9.25 0.00
C GLN A 342 5.02 -9.80 1.36
N PRO A 343 5.16 -11.12 1.60
CA PRO A 343 5.00 -11.68 2.94
C PRO A 343 5.96 -11.03 3.93
N CYS A 344 5.42 -10.67 5.09
CA CYS A 344 6.15 -9.97 6.13
C CYS A 344 6.39 -10.84 7.36
N VAL A 345 7.37 -10.42 8.17
CA VAL A 345 7.67 -11.01 9.47
C VAL A 345 7.83 -9.90 10.50
N GLN A 346 7.18 -10.07 11.65
CA GLN A 346 7.39 -9.23 12.81
C GLN A 346 8.46 -9.84 13.71
N THR A 347 9.45 -9.02 14.05
CA THR A 347 10.47 -9.34 15.05
C THR A 347 9.91 -9.15 16.46
N THR A 348 10.50 -9.77 17.48
CA THR A 348 10.04 -9.60 18.88
C THR A 348 10.16 -8.16 19.39
N CYS A 349 11.00 -7.33 18.77
CA CYS A 349 11.06 -5.91 19.07
C CYS A 349 9.92 -5.07 18.47
N GLY A 350 8.96 -5.71 17.78
CA GLY A 350 7.75 -5.08 17.23
C GLY A 350 7.85 -4.70 15.76
N HIS A 351 9.07 -4.50 15.24
CA HIS A 351 9.29 -4.06 13.86
C HIS A 351 9.04 -5.17 12.82
N ILE A 352 8.54 -4.76 11.67
CA ILE A 352 8.06 -5.59 10.56
C ILE A 352 8.92 -5.33 9.32
N PHE A 353 9.34 -6.42 8.68
CA PHE A 353 10.15 -6.42 7.46
C PHE A 353 9.62 -7.49 6.49
N HIS A 354 9.93 -7.36 5.20
CA HIS A 354 9.72 -8.46 4.26
C HIS A 354 10.53 -9.68 4.68
N GLU A 355 9.94 -10.88 4.56
CA GLU A 355 10.59 -12.14 4.90
C GLU A 355 11.88 -12.35 4.10
N ASP A 356 11.81 -12.15 2.78
CA ASP A 356 12.95 -12.34 1.88
C ASP A 356 14.10 -11.37 2.20
N CYS A 357 13.79 -10.11 2.50
CA CYS A 357 14.79 -9.11 2.89
C CYS A 357 15.52 -9.50 4.19
N LEU A 358 14.76 -9.97 5.18
CA LEU A 358 15.32 -10.38 6.47
C LEU A 358 16.17 -11.65 6.32
N ARG A 359 15.75 -12.59 5.45
CA ARG A 359 16.50 -13.80 5.12
C ARG A 359 17.83 -13.46 4.45
N GLN A 360 17.81 -12.63 3.42
CA GLN A 360 19.02 -12.18 2.72
C GLN A 360 19.97 -11.44 3.66
N LYS A 361 19.46 -10.57 4.55
CA LYS A 361 20.28 -9.89 5.56
C LYS A 361 21.02 -10.87 6.48
N LEU A 362 20.36 -11.93 6.92
CA LEU A 362 20.96 -12.94 7.80
C LEU A 362 21.95 -13.86 7.05
N GLU A 363 21.65 -14.21 5.80
CA GLU A 363 22.52 -15.03 4.94
C GLU A 363 23.79 -14.28 4.53
N ALA A 364 23.68 -12.98 4.22
CA ALA A 364 24.81 -12.13 3.86
C ALA A 364 25.82 -11.93 5.00
N LYS A 365 25.37 -12.08 6.26
CA LYS A 365 26.18 -11.86 7.46
C LYS A 365 26.79 -10.45 7.46
N TRP A 366 28.11 -10.33 7.63
CA TRP A 366 28.79 -9.04 7.67
C TRP A 366 29.44 -8.69 6.34
N ASN A 367 29.52 -7.39 6.10
CA ASN A 367 30.30 -6.83 5.01
C ASN A 367 31.76 -6.69 5.46
N GLY A 368 32.68 -6.97 4.55
CA GLY A 368 34.11 -6.90 4.84
C GLY A 368 34.68 -8.19 5.47
N PRO A 369 36.00 -8.24 5.67
CA PRO A 369 36.68 -9.44 6.16
C PRO A 369 36.50 -9.65 7.67
N ARG A 370 36.33 -8.55 8.42
CA ARG A 370 36.19 -8.56 9.87
C ARG A 370 34.80 -9.05 10.27
N ILE A 371 34.76 -9.99 11.20
CA ILE A 371 33.52 -10.45 11.82
C ILE A 371 32.88 -9.30 12.60
N VAL A 372 31.69 -8.88 12.15
CA VAL A 372 30.81 -7.96 12.89
C VAL A 372 29.39 -8.51 12.93
N PHE A 373 28.61 -8.10 13.92
CA PHE A 373 27.32 -8.74 14.23
C PHE A 373 26.10 -7.86 13.98
N ASN A 374 26.26 -6.77 13.22
CA ASN A 374 25.16 -5.82 12.92
C ASN A 374 24.04 -6.45 12.07
N PHE A 375 24.34 -7.50 11.32
CA PHE A 375 23.36 -8.24 10.53
C PHE A 375 22.32 -8.98 11.38
N MET A 376 22.68 -9.30 12.63
CA MET A 376 21.77 -9.88 13.62
C MET A 376 21.00 -8.82 14.41
N LYS A 377 21.13 -7.54 14.08
CA LYS A 377 20.43 -6.45 14.76
C LYS A 377 19.30 -5.89 13.89
N CYS A 378 18.22 -5.51 14.55
CA CYS A 378 17.10 -4.81 13.93
C CYS A 378 17.58 -3.48 13.32
N PRO A 379 17.32 -3.22 12.02
CA PRO A 379 17.67 -1.95 11.38
C PRO A 379 17.11 -0.69 12.05
N LEU A 380 15.98 -0.82 12.75
CA LEU A 380 15.26 0.32 13.32
C LEU A 380 15.68 0.64 14.77
N CYS A 381 15.87 -0.37 15.61
CA CYS A 381 16.14 -0.16 17.05
C CYS A 381 17.47 -0.74 17.54
N ASN A 382 18.29 -1.33 16.67
CA ASN A 382 19.58 -1.95 17.00
C ASN A 382 19.54 -3.09 18.05
N LYS A 383 18.36 -3.53 18.50
CA LYS A 383 18.20 -4.74 19.33
C LYS A 383 18.52 -5.99 18.50
N PHE A 384 19.02 -7.03 19.15
CA PHE A 384 19.23 -8.32 18.48
C PHE A 384 17.90 -8.87 17.95
N LEU A 385 17.95 -9.39 16.73
CA LEU A 385 16.82 -10.02 16.07
C LEU A 385 16.47 -11.31 16.79
N ASP A 386 15.22 -11.41 17.19
CA ASP A 386 14.58 -12.64 17.61
C ASP A 386 13.26 -12.75 16.84
N ILE A 387 13.07 -13.91 16.23
CA ILE A 387 12.04 -14.18 15.22
C ILE A 387 11.45 -15.55 15.52
N GLN A 388 10.14 -15.60 15.73
CA GLN A 388 9.45 -16.84 16.12
C GLN A 388 9.25 -17.83 14.97
N VAL A 389 9.70 -17.48 13.77
CA VAL A 389 9.56 -18.28 12.54
C VAL A 389 10.71 -19.31 12.43
N PRO A 390 10.44 -20.62 12.28
CA PRO A 390 11.43 -21.68 12.45
C PRO A 390 12.69 -21.58 11.58
N HIS A 391 12.58 -21.22 10.29
CA HIS A 391 13.75 -21.21 9.40
C HIS A 391 14.74 -20.07 9.71
N PHE A 392 14.29 -19.02 10.40
CA PHE A 392 15.18 -17.97 10.90
C PHE A 392 15.94 -18.38 12.16
N LYS A 393 15.33 -19.22 13.02
CA LYS A 393 15.94 -19.63 14.30
C LYS A 393 17.32 -20.24 14.09
N LYS A 394 17.47 -21.15 13.12
CA LYS A 394 18.76 -21.80 12.82
C LYS A 394 19.85 -20.79 12.45
N SER A 395 19.55 -19.81 11.60
CA SER A 395 20.52 -18.80 11.18
C SER A 395 20.91 -17.86 12.33
N ILE A 396 19.94 -17.48 13.16
CA ILE A 396 20.17 -16.65 14.35
C ILE A 396 21.01 -17.42 15.38
N GLU A 397 20.67 -18.68 15.65
CA GLU A 397 21.42 -19.55 16.58
C GLU A 397 22.88 -19.73 16.15
N GLN A 398 23.14 -19.98 14.87
CA GLN A 398 24.51 -20.06 14.34
C GLN A 398 25.30 -18.76 14.56
N GLY A 399 24.66 -17.61 14.33
CA GLY A 399 25.26 -16.32 14.59
C GLY A 399 25.50 -16.05 16.08
N GLN A 400 24.60 -16.49 16.95
CA GLN A 400 24.75 -16.40 18.42
C GLN A 400 25.89 -17.27 18.95
N ILE A 401 26.06 -18.49 18.41
CA ILE A 401 27.19 -19.36 18.75
C ILE A 401 28.51 -18.68 18.39
N LEU A 402 28.62 -18.14 17.17
CA LEU A 402 29.81 -17.41 16.73
C LEU A 402 30.06 -16.15 17.57
N LEU A 403 29.00 -15.41 17.92
CA LEU A 403 29.11 -14.24 18.80
C LEU A 403 29.71 -14.62 20.15
N LYS A 404 29.20 -15.67 20.80
CA LYS A 404 29.74 -16.15 22.08
C LYS A 404 31.19 -16.60 21.97
N GLU A 405 31.53 -17.36 20.93
CA GLU A 405 32.91 -17.80 20.68
C GLU A 405 33.86 -16.60 20.55
N VAL A 406 33.50 -15.60 19.74
CA VAL A 406 34.31 -14.37 19.58
C VAL A 406 34.38 -13.55 20.86
N GLN A 407 33.29 -13.44 21.62
CA GLN A 407 33.26 -12.73 22.91
C GLN A 407 34.21 -13.38 23.93
N GLU A 408 34.21 -14.70 24.03
CA GLU A 408 35.12 -15.46 24.89
C GLU A 408 36.58 -15.27 24.47
N MET A 409 36.88 -15.37 23.17
CA MET A 409 38.23 -15.13 22.64
C MET A 409 38.70 -13.70 22.93
N CYS A 410 37.84 -12.70 22.77
CA CYS A 410 38.13 -11.29 23.08
C CYS A 410 38.52 -11.11 24.55
N LEU A 411 37.74 -11.66 25.48
CA LEU A 411 38.01 -11.54 26.92
C LEU A 411 39.27 -12.30 27.33
N GLN A 412 39.49 -13.50 26.79
CA GLN A 412 40.72 -14.25 27.01
C GLN A 412 41.92 -13.44 26.53
N ARG A 413 41.84 -12.83 25.35
CA ARG A 413 42.93 -12.01 24.80
C ARG A 413 43.18 -10.75 25.63
N LEU A 414 42.12 -10.08 26.09
CA LEU A 414 42.21 -8.88 26.93
C LEU A 414 42.97 -9.18 28.24
N LYS A 415 42.67 -10.31 28.87
CA LYS A 415 43.37 -10.83 30.07
C LYS A 415 44.83 -11.14 29.77
N LEU A 416 45.09 -11.89 28.71
CA LEU A 416 46.43 -12.32 28.32
C LEU A 416 47.35 -11.15 27.98
N GLU A 417 46.83 -10.07 27.39
CA GLU A 417 47.59 -8.86 27.09
C GLU A 417 47.65 -7.87 28.28
N GLU A 418 47.01 -8.20 29.41
CA GLU A 418 46.85 -7.37 30.61
C GLU A 418 46.16 -6.02 30.37
N LYS A 419 45.33 -5.95 29.33
CA LYS A 419 44.62 -4.73 28.91
C LYS A 419 43.36 -4.43 29.72
N GLU A 420 43.03 -5.29 30.69
CA GLU A 420 41.99 -5.02 31.68
C GLU A 420 42.32 -3.80 32.56
N LYS A 421 43.59 -3.37 32.58
CA LYS A 421 44.09 -2.19 33.31
C LYS A 421 44.19 -0.93 32.43
N ASP A 422 43.76 -0.99 31.17
CA ASP A 422 43.77 0.15 30.26
C ASP A 422 42.90 1.30 30.82
N LYS A 423 43.30 2.55 30.58
CA LYS A 423 42.65 3.74 31.17
C LYS A 423 41.17 3.83 30.79
N GLU A 424 40.84 3.38 29.58
CA GLU A 424 39.51 3.34 28.98
C GLU A 424 38.50 2.51 29.80
N LEU A 425 38.99 1.55 30.60
CA LEU A 425 38.17 0.73 31.50
C LEU A 425 38.10 1.27 32.93
N LEU A 426 39.07 2.11 33.31
CA LEU A 426 39.23 2.65 34.67
C LEU A 426 38.63 4.07 34.83
N ASP A 427 38.56 4.84 33.75
CA ASP A 427 38.05 6.21 33.75
C ASP A 427 36.50 6.23 33.77
N PRO A 428 35.86 6.77 34.83
CA PRO A 428 34.41 6.84 34.94
C PRO A 428 33.72 7.65 33.85
N THR A 429 34.44 8.55 33.18
CA THR A 429 33.91 9.39 32.09
C THR A 429 33.95 8.69 30.74
N HIS A 430 34.66 7.57 30.62
CA HIS A 430 34.85 6.87 29.36
C HIS A 430 33.70 5.90 29.05
N GLN A 431 33.32 5.78 27.76
CA GLN A 431 32.18 4.95 27.34
C GLN A 431 32.29 3.45 27.69
N PHE A 432 33.53 2.97 27.85
CA PHE A 432 33.85 1.59 28.20
C PHE A 432 34.14 1.36 29.69
N PHE A 433 33.91 2.35 30.56
CA PHE A 433 34.09 2.20 32.00
C PHE A 433 33.39 0.94 32.52
N GLN A 434 34.15 0.03 33.15
CA GLN A 434 33.68 -1.27 33.64
C GLN A 434 32.98 -2.16 32.58
N LYS A 435 33.29 -2.00 31.30
CA LYS A 435 32.76 -2.81 30.19
C LYS A 435 33.89 -3.51 29.41
N PRO A 436 34.58 -4.49 30.02
CA PRO A 436 35.74 -5.14 29.42
C PRO A 436 35.41 -5.85 28.10
N LEU A 437 34.23 -6.46 27.99
CA LEU A 437 33.82 -7.15 26.77
C LEU A 437 33.60 -6.18 25.61
N ASP A 438 32.87 -5.08 25.83
CA ASP A 438 32.62 -4.07 24.80
C ASP A 438 33.92 -3.41 24.34
N TYR A 439 34.83 -3.13 25.28
CA TYR A 439 36.17 -2.65 24.97
C TYR A 439 36.96 -3.64 24.13
N ALA A 440 37.00 -4.92 24.54
CA ALA A 440 37.71 -5.98 23.81
C ALA A 440 37.15 -6.18 22.40
N MET A 441 35.83 -6.24 22.23
CA MET A 441 35.17 -6.32 20.92
C MET A 441 35.41 -5.07 20.07
N HIS A 442 35.60 -3.91 20.69
CA HIS A 442 35.92 -2.67 20.02
C HIS A 442 37.36 -2.66 19.47
N ILE A 443 38.33 -3.06 20.29
CA ILE A 443 39.76 -2.96 19.96
C ILE A 443 40.30 -4.16 19.19
N TYR A 444 39.73 -5.36 19.33
CA TYR A 444 40.22 -6.57 18.65
C TYR A 444 39.43 -6.87 17.38
N CYS A 445 40.15 -7.38 16.39
CA CYS A 445 39.59 -7.81 15.12
C CYS A 445 39.71 -9.33 14.98
N TYR A 446 38.59 -9.97 14.65
CA TYR A 446 38.50 -11.39 14.39
C TYR A 446 38.01 -11.62 12.97
N TYR A 447 38.52 -12.70 12.36
CA TYR A 447 38.28 -13.06 10.96
C TYR A 447 37.84 -14.52 10.89
N LEU A 448 37.03 -14.88 9.90
CA LEU A 448 36.55 -16.25 9.74
C LEU A 448 37.48 -17.00 8.78
N CYS A 449 38.19 -18.02 9.28
CA CYS A 449 39.12 -18.79 8.45
C CYS A 449 38.38 -19.52 7.32
N PHE A 450 38.83 -19.36 6.09
CA PHE A 450 38.24 -20.00 4.92
C PHE A 450 38.29 -21.53 4.99
N LYS A 451 39.38 -22.09 5.51
CA LYS A 451 39.63 -23.54 5.54
C LYS A 451 38.83 -24.25 6.64
N CYS A 452 39.00 -23.84 7.90
CA CYS A 452 38.37 -24.53 9.03
C CYS A 452 37.06 -23.89 9.52
N LYS A 453 36.66 -22.73 8.96
CA LYS A 453 35.46 -21.97 9.35
C LYS A 453 35.42 -21.56 10.83
N LYS A 454 36.57 -21.51 11.50
CA LYS A 454 36.71 -21.01 12.89
C LYS A 454 37.18 -19.55 12.91
N PRO A 455 36.72 -18.75 13.89
CA PRO A 455 37.24 -17.41 14.09
C PRO A 455 38.71 -17.47 14.50
N TYR A 456 39.51 -16.49 14.06
CA TYR A 456 40.89 -16.31 14.49
C TYR A 456 41.20 -14.83 14.72
N PHE A 457 42.15 -14.58 15.62
CA PHE A 457 42.61 -13.25 15.95
C PHE A 457 43.41 -12.66 14.78
N GLY A 458 43.03 -11.46 14.33
CA GLY A 458 43.75 -10.76 13.27
C GLY A 458 44.48 -9.50 13.72
N GLY A 459 44.45 -9.13 15.00
CA GLY A 459 45.15 -7.95 15.50
C GLY A 459 44.24 -6.88 16.10
N LEU A 460 44.82 -5.71 16.40
CA LEU A 460 44.12 -4.54 16.93
C LEU A 460 43.51 -3.69 15.81
N LYS A 461 42.32 -3.13 16.05
CA LYS A 461 41.58 -2.26 15.13
C LYS A 461 42.40 -1.05 14.67
N ASN A 462 43.20 -0.42 15.55
CA ASN A 462 44.01 0.75 15.18
C ASN A 462 45.09 0.45 14.14
N CYS A 463 45.53 -0.82 14.04
CA CYS A 463 46.43 -1.27 12.98
C CYS A 463 45.69 -1.54 11.65
N GLN A 464 44.35 -1.51 11.66
CA GLN A 464 43.45 -1.99 10.61
C GLN A 464 42.35 -1.00 10.24
N GLN A 465 42.32 0.23 10.78
CA GLN A 465 41.22 1.18 10.58
C GLN A 465 40.94 1.51 9.11
N ALA A 466 41.94 1.44 8.23
CA ALA A 466 41.74 1.59 6.80
C ALA A 466 40.91 0.45 6.20
N ALA A 467 41.07 -0.79 6.71
CA ALA A 467 40.49 -2.06 6.25
C ALA A 467 38.96 -2.07 6.25
N ASP A 468 38.35 -1.60 7.34
CA ASP A 468 36.93 -1.79 7.66
C ASP A 468 35.99 -0.73 7.03
N GLN A 469 36.52 0.39 6.51
CA GLN A 469 35.73 1.56 6.11
C GLN A 469 35.64 1.82 4.60
N ASP A 470 36.37 1.07 3.76
CA ASP A 470 36.37 1.28 2.32
C ASP A 470 35.56 0.20 1.58
N PRO A 471 34.29 0.45 1.22
CA PRO A 471 33.45 -0.51 0.51
C PRO A 471 33.94 -0.84 -0.91
N LYS A 472 35.01 -0.17 -1.40
CA LYS A 472 35.60 -0.44 -2.73
C LYS A 472 36.72 -1.47 -2.74
N VAL A 473 37.17 -1.96 -1.58
CA VAL A 473 38.23 -2.97 -1.52
C VAL A 473 37.63 -4.36 -1.58
N GLU A 474 37.60 -4.94 -2.78
CA GLU A 474 37.28 -6.36 -2.97
C GLU A 474 38.33 -7.22 -2.24
N PHE A 475 37.87 -8.10 -1.35
CA PHE A 475 38.69 -9.13 -0.74
C PHE A 475 38.14 -10.50 -1.07
N LYS A 476 39.04 -11.48 -1.17
CA LYS A 476 38.69 -12.88 -1.40
C LYS A 476 38.59 -13.59 -0.07
N GLN A 477 37.51 -14.33 0.15
CA GLN A 477 37.36 -15.08 1.39
C GLN A 477 38.47 -16.12 1.54
N GLU A 478 38.98 -16.66 0.43
CA GLU A 478 40.05 -17.65 0.35
C GLU A 478 41.37 -17.19 0.98
N ASP A 479 41.61 -15.87 1.01
CA ASP A 479 42.84 -15.27 1.53
C ASP A 479 42.82 -15.12 3.07
N LEU A 480 41.66 -15.33 3.71
CA LEU A 480 41.51 -15.32 5.17
C LEU A 480 41.81 -16.71 5.73
N VAL A 481 43.07 -16.97 6.10
CA VAL A 481 43.50 -18.26 6.63
C VAL A 481 44.16 -18.08 7.99
N CYS A 482 43.65 -18.80 9.00
CA CYS A 482 44.25 -18.78 10.33
C CYS A 482 45.61 -19.48 10.35
N THR A 483 46.44 -19.14 11.34
CA THR A 483 47.78 -19.71 11.53
C THR A 483 47.78 -21.24 11.51
N LYS A 484 46.79 -21.90 12.15
CA LYS A 484 46.68 -23.36 12.19
C LYS A 484 46.50 -24.01 10.81
N CYS A 485 45.91 -23.28 9.87
CA CYS A 485 45.63 -23.75 8.53
C CYS A 485 46.65 -23.24 7.50
N CYS A 486 47.67 -22.48 7.96
CA CYS A 486 48.77 -22.01 7.15
C CYS A 486 49.79 -23.14 6.94
N PRO A 487 50.05 -23.58 5.70
CA PRO A 487 50.99 -24.66 5.41
C PRO A 487 52.45 -24.27 5.57
N LEU A 488 52.76 -22.97 5.69
CA LEU A 488 54.11 -22.46 5.95
C LEU A 488 54.50 -22.55 7.44
N LEU A 489 53.58 -22.95 8.31
CA LEU A 489 53.86 -23.17 9.72
C LEU A 489 54.66 -24.46 9.91
N THR A 490 55.88 -24.35 10.42
CA THR A 490 56.76 -25.48 10.68
C THR A 490 56.70 -25.91 12.16
N LEU A 491 57.25 -27.09 12.47
CA LEU A 491 57.37 -27.57 13.86
C LEU A 491 58.24 -26.64 14.72
N GLU A 492 59.22 -25.96 14.11
CA GLU A 492 60.11 -25.00 14.79
C GLU A 492 59.37 -23.72 15.21
N ASP A 493 58.28 -23.38 14.53
CA ASP A 493 57.45 -22.22 14.84
C ASP A 493 56.52 -22.48 16.04
N LYS A 494 56.35 -23.74 16.46
CA LYS A 494 55.45 -24.09 17.58
C LYS A 494 56.03 -23.58 18.89
N CYS A 495 55.22 -22.82 19.63
CA CYS A 495 55.57 -22.41 20.98
C CYS A 495 55.43 -23.59 21.95
N ASN A 496 56.47 -23.85 22.75
CA ASN A 496 56.42 -24.89 23.77
C ASN A 496 55.37 -24.62 24.85
N LYS A 497 55.07 -23.34 25.15
CA LYS A 497 54.06 -22.94 26.15
C LYS A 497 52.66 -22.85 25.57
N HIS A 498 52.53 -22.27 24.37
CA HIS A 498 51.23 -21.83 23.84
C HIS A 498 50.85 -22.49 22.50
N GLY A 499 51.59 -23.53 22.09
CA GLY A 499 51.36 -24.23 20.84
C GLY A 499 51.44 -23.31 19.63
N VAL A 500 50.45 -23.43 18.73
CA VAL A 500 50.38 -22.68 17.47
C VAL A 500 49.35 -21.54 17.51
N ASP A 501 48.59 -21.44 18.60
CA ASP A 501 47.40 -20.59 18.71
C ASP A 501 47.73 -19.10 18.65
N TYR A 502 48.96 -18.75 19.01
CA TYR A 502 49.42 -17.38 19.17
C TYR A 502 50.59 -17.04 18.26
N ILE A 503 50.85 -17.86 17.24
CA ILE A 503 51.90 -17.58 16.27
C ILE A 503 51.40 -16.54 15.28
N ASP A 504 52.15 -15.45 15.18
CA ASP A 504 51.93 -14.40 14.18
C ASP A 504 52.89 -14.59 13.01
N PHE A 505 52.46 -14.18 11.82
CA PHE A 505 53.34 -14.06 10.66
C PHE A 505 53.67 -12.60 10.38
N LYS A 506 54.87 -12.37 9.84
CA LYS A 506 55.30 -11.08 9.35
C LYS A 506 54.70 -10.84 7.97
N CYS A 507 54.28 -9.61 7.68
CA CYS A 507 54.05 -9.20 6.30
C CYS A 507 55.35 -9.32 5.49
N ARG A 508 55.29 -9.95 4.32
CA ARG A 508 56.45 -10.08 3.43
C ARG A 508 57.05 -8.71 3.09
N HIS A 509 56.22 -7.72 2.81
CA HIS A 509 56.65 -6.44 2.23
C HIS A 509 56.95 -5.32 3.23
N CYS A 510 56.64 -5.50 4.52
CA CYS A 510 56.92 -4.49 5.53
C CYS A 510 57.07 -5.06 6.95
N CYS A 511 57.41 -4.20 7.91
CA CYS A 511 57.54 -4.56 9.32
C CYS A 511 56.17 -4.47 10.03
N SER A 512 55.22 -5.33 9.66
CA SER A 512 53.90 -5.40 10.31
C SER A 512 53.45 -6.84 10.44
N ILE A 513 52.54 -7.10 11.39
CA ILE A 513 51.89 -8.41 11.50
C ILE A 513 50.98 -8.60 10.28
N ALA A 514 51.03 -9.78 9.69
CA ALA A 514 50.21 -10.13 8.55
C ALA A 514 48.77 -10.44 8.97
N LEU A 515 47.85 -10.12 8.07
CA LEU A 515 46.43 -10.42 8.19
C LEU A 515 45.94 -11.37 7.09
N TRP A 516 46.47 -11.18 5.89
CA TRP A 516 46.08 -11.88 4.67
C TRP A 516 47.13 -12.93 4.31
N TRP A 517 46.68 -14.06 3.79
CA TRP A 517 47.56 -15.07 3.20
C TRP A 517 47.10 -15.39 1.79
N CYS A 518 47.73 -14.72 0.82
CA CYS A 518 47.28 -14.76 -0.57
C CYS A 518 48.11 -15.77 -1.38
N HIS A 519 47.45 -16.36 -2.38
CA HIS A 519 48.07 -17.28 -3.34
C HIS A 519 48.80 -18.47 -2.70
N GLY A 520 48.39 -18.84 -1.48
CA GLY A 520 48.96 -19.96 -0.75
C GLY A 520 50.44 -19.81 -0.37
N THR A 521 51.03 -18.61 -0.49
CA THR A 521 52.49 -18.45 -0.40
C THR A 521 52.93 -17.19 0.33
N THR A 522 52.10 -16.14 0.38
CA THR A 522 52.57 -14.82 0.80
C THR A 522 51.67 -14.18 1.85
N HIS A 523 52.28 -13.73 2.95
CA HIS A 523 51.60 -13.02 4.03
C HIS A 523 51.62 -11.50 3.80
N TYR A 524 50.45 -10.85 3.86
CA TYR A 524 50.31 -9.40 3.72
C TYR A 524 49.66 -8.78 4.96
N CYS A 525 50.18 -7.65 5.42
CA CYS A 525 49.38 -6.73 6.21
C CYS A 525 48.37 -6.02 5.29
N ASP A 526 47.33 -5.43 5.86
CA ASP A 526 46.26 -4.81 5.07
C ASP A 526 46.75 -3.70 4.10
N PRO A 527 47.62 -2.74 4.52
CA PRO A 527 48.14 -1.73 3.60
C PRO A 527 48.91 -2.29 2.41
N CYS A 528 49.64 -3.38 2.61
CA CYS A 528 50.38 -4.05 1.53
C CYS A 528 49.44 -4.88 0.64
N HIS A 529 48.41 -5.51 1.21
CA HIS A 529 47.41 -6.26 0.46
C HIS A 529 46.61 -5.37 -0.51
N ARG A 530 46.19 -4.17 -0.06
CA ARG A 530 45.50 -3.19 -0.92
C ARG A 530 46.34 -2.71 -2.10
N ASN A 531 47.66 -2.74 -1.94
CA ASN A 531 48.62 -2.18 -2.89
C ASN A 531 49.47 -3.28 -3.55
N ILE A 532 48.96 -4.51 -3.68
CA ILE A 532 49.69 -5.63 -4.31
C ILE A 532 50.25 -5.24 -5.69
N LYS A 533 49.52 -4.42 -6.46
CA LYS A 533 49.94 -4.00 -7.81
C LYS A 533 51.15 -3.05 -7.81
N THR A 534 51.37 -2.27 -6.75
CA THR A 534 52.48 -1.29 -6.68
C THR A 534 53.71 -1.85 -5.98
N ASN A 535 53.63 -3.03 -5.36
CA ASN A 535 54.75 -3.89 -4.95
C ASN A 535 55.94 -3.16 -4.28
N MET A 536 55.67 -2.19 -3.39
CA MET A 536 56.75 -1.47 -2.70
C MET A 536 57.14 -2.18 -1.41
N THR A 537 58.12 -3.07 -1.51
CA THR A 537 58.84 -3.59 -0.34
C THR A 537 59.52 -2.42 0.36
N LYS A 538 59.03 -2.04 1.55
CA LYS A 538 59.60 -0.94 2.34
C LYS A 538 60.84 -1.45 3.08
N PRO A 539 61.98 -0.73 3.12
CA PRO A 539 63.10 -1.15 3.94
C PRO A 539 62.75 -1.11 5.43
N CYS A 540 63.33 -2.02 6.22
CA CYS A 540 63.20 -1.97 7.67
C CYS A 540 63.93 -0.73 8.23
N PRO A 541 63.34 0.04 9.15
CA PRO A 541 64.00 1.22 9.75
C PRO A 541 65.18 0.87 10.66
N GLY A 542 65.48 -0.42 10.85
CA GLY A 542 66.63 -0.92 11.58
C GLY A 542 66.33 -1.29 13.04
N PRO A 543 67.32 -1.91 13.72
CA PRO A 543 67.23 -2.25 15.15
C PRO A 543 66.88 -1.03 16.01
N GLY A 544 66.01 -1.21 17.00
CA GLY A 544 65.56 -0.13 17.90
C GLY A 544 64.49 0.82 17.34
N LYS A 545 64.34 0.90 16.00
CA LYS A 545 63.27 1.68 15.33
C LYS A 545 62.22 0.82 14.64
N CYS A 546 62.48 -0.48 14.47
CA CYS A 546 61.53 -1.40 13.87
C CYS A 546 60.28 -1.58 14.75
N PRO A 547 59.07 -1.38 14.19
CA PRO A 547 57.82 -1.52 14.95
C PRO A 547 57.55 -2.95 15.45
N LEU A 548 58.21 -3.97 14.89
CA LEU A 548 58.11 -5.36 15.37
C LEU A 548 58.95 -5.63 16.62
N GLY A 549 59.92 -4.76 16.94
CA GLY A 549 60.76 -4.86 18.15
C GLY A 549 61.66 -6.10 18.23
N ILE A 550 61.71 -6.91 17.18
CA ILE A 550 62.49 -8.16 17.12
C ILE A 550 63.32 -8.24 15.83
N PRO A 551 64.47 -8.95 15.86
CA PRO A 551 65.16 -9.34 14.64
C PRO A 551 64.25 -10.16 13.74
N HIS A 552 64.25 -9.86 12.44
CA HIS A 552 63.46 -10.57 11.45
C HIS A 552 64.19 -10.60 10.10
N LYS A 553 63.82 -11.54 9.23
CA LYS A 553 64.31 -11.63 7.85
C LYS A 553 64.04 -10.33 7.07
N PRO A 554 64.84 -10.03 6.02
CA PRO A 554 64.61 -8.88 5.17
C PRO A 554 63.17 -8.81 4.64
N ASN A 555 62.67 -7.59 4.43
CA ASN A 555 61.38 -7.41 3.74
C ASN A 555 61.54 -7.95 2.30
N GLY A 556 60.62 -8.81 1.87
CA GLY A 556 60.72 -9.65 0.68
C GLY A 556 60.68 -11.15 1.01
N GLU A 557 60.92 -11.53 2.26
CA GLU A 557 60.94 -12.91 2.71
C GLU A 557 59.84 -13.24 3.74
N GLU A 558 59.34 -14.46 3.67
CA GLU A 558 58.36 -15.01 4.61
C GLU A 558 59.03 -15.39 5.93
N MET A 559 58.36 -15.05 7.03
CA MET A 559 58.85 -15.35 8.38
C MET A 559 57.70 -15.38 9.39
N SER A 560 57.70 -16.43 10.23
CA SER A 560 56.92 -16.43 11.46
C SER A 560 57.57 -15.49 12.49
N LEU A 561 56.77 -14.73 13.23
CA LEU A 561 57.23 -13.87 14.33
C LEU A 561 57.23 -14.62 15.68
N GLY A 562 56.97 -15.93 15.65
CA GLY A 562 56.75 -16.76 16.83
C GLY A 562 55.53 -16.33 17.65
N CYS A 563 55.48 -16.82 18.90
CA CYS A 563 54.36 -16.58 19.81
C CYS A 563 54.25 -15.11 20.22
N SER A 564 53.11 -14.49 19.92
CA SER A 564 52.76 -13.11 20.27
C SER A 564 52.81 -12.85 21.77
N LEU A 565 52.36 -13.80 22.60
CA LEU A 565 52.39 -13.67 24.06
C LEU A 565 53.82 -13.67 24.60
N CYS A 566 54.64 -14.65 24.22
CA CYS A 566 56.04 -14.70 24.64
C CYS A 566 56.86 -13.52 24.09
N ARG A 567 56.44 -12.95 22.94
CA ARG A 567 57.05 -11.73 22.41
C ARG A 567 56.67 -10.52 23.26
N ALA A 568 55.41 -10.38 23.65
CA ALA A 568 54.96 -9.29 24.54
C ALA A 568 55.65 -9.34 25.92
N GLU A 569 55.79 -10.52 26.53
CA GLU A 569 56.54 -10.69 27.79
C GLU A 569 57.98 -10.21 27.67
N ARG A 570 58.67 -10.59 26.59
CA ARG A 570 60.06 -10.17 26.33
C ARG A 570 60.19 -8.67 26.09
N LEU A 571 59.18 -8.03 25.51
CA LEU A 571 59.16 -6.58 25.30
C LEU A 571 58.86 -5.81 26.59
N LYS A 572 58.08 -6.38 27.51
CA LYS A 572 57.83 -5.79 28.85
C LYS A 572 59.04 -5.92 29.79
N ALA A 573 59.88 -6.93 29.60
CA ALA A 573 61.08 -7.17 30.41
C ALA A 573 62.30 -6.33 29.97
N LYS A 574 62.20 -5.62 28.85
CA LYS A 574 63.18 -4.64 28.37
C LYS A 574 62.68 -3.24 28.71
#